data_AF-A0A8T9SS20-F1
#
_entry.id   AF-A0A8T9SS20-F1
#
_cell.length_a   1.000
_cell.length_b   1.000
_cell.length_c   1.000
_cell.angle_alpha   90.00
_cell.angle_beta   90.00
_cell.angle_gamma   90.00
#
_symmetry.space_group_name_H-M   'P 1'
#
loop_
_entity.id
_entity.type
_entity.pdbx_description
1 polymer ?
#
loop_
_entity_poly.entity_id
_entity_poly.type
_entity_poly.pdbx_seq_one_letter_code
_entity_poly.pdbx_strand_id
1 'polypeptide(L)'
;METILQPDSVFEPSAVLGQQALLGNLSRAVLPITTQAVRMSLKSVFINRIRELGKGEIQVISVVTDGVSAEPIQLCSEVYRKVRKRTDLPIGPGGITLYRTQSADKIPPFLDYRILVMELDDDARQAGDLLDQVRQDSQFQSFRDSLLQVTTFTAPQIALIGAATDFTLNIIAKLLKANKDDQLYLLRGSFDNAFDDLGVGFGEITQGNRNVTVKYQVEAV
;
A
#
# COMPACT_ATOMS: atom_id res chain seq x y z
N MET A 1 -17.93 2.35 18.88
CA MET A 1 -17.33 1.34 17.97
C MET A 1 -16.36 2.06 17.07
N GLU A 2 -15.05 1.86 17.25
CA GLU A 2 -14.06 2.28 16.25
C GLU A 2 -14.37 1.54 14.94
N THR A 3 -14.63 2.29 13.87
CA THR A 3 -14.89 1.72 12.55
C THR A 3 -13.53 1.49 11.89
N ILE A 4 -13.07 0.24 11.89
CA ILE A 4 -11.87 -0.18 11.15
C ILE A 4 -12.27 -0.25 9.67
N LEU A 5 -11.53 0.43 8.77
CA LEU A 5 -11.77 0.31 7.33
C LEU A 5 -11.62 -1.15 6.92
N GLN A 6 -12.57 -1.65 6.17
CA GLN A 6 -12.55 -3.03 5.68
C GLN A 6 -11.96 -3.07 4.28
N PRO A 7 -11.04 -4.00 4.00
CA PRO A 7 -10.50 -4.15 2.66
C PRO A 7 -11.58 -4.65 1.70
N ASP A 8 -11.68 -3.98 0.55
CA ASP A 8 -12.50 -4.44 -0.58
C ASP A 8 -11.83 -5.60 -1.31
N SER A 9 -10.51 -5.70 -1.25
CA SER A 9 -9.73 -6.75 -1.88
C SER A 9 -8.48 -7.08 -1.05
N VAL A 10 -8.12 -8.35 -1.04
CA VAL A 10 -6.93 -8.88 -0.37
C VAL A 10 -6.09 -9.65 -1.39
N PHE A 11 -4.82 -9.31 -1.53
CA PHE A 11 -3.88 -10.00 -2.41
C PHE A 11 -2.63 -10.45 -1.63
N GLU A 12 -2.66 -11.68 -1.14
CA GLU A 12 -1.61 -12.27 -0.30
C GLU A 12 -1.22 -13.66 -0.84
N PRO A 13 -0.59 -13.74 -2.02
CA PRO A 13 -0.26 -15.01 -2.67
C PRO A 13 0.66 -15.90 -1.83
N SER A 14 1.53 -15.29 -1.02
CA SER A 14 2.41 -15.96 -0.05
C SER A 14 1.71 -16.95 0.88
N ALA A 15 0.47 -16.70 1.30
CA ALA A 15 -0.24 -17.62 2.21
C ALA A 15 -0.52 -18.97 1.54
N VAL A 16 -0.89 -18.95 0.26
CA VAL A 16 -1.17 -20.16 -0.53
C VAL A 16 0.13 -20.84 -0.96
N LEU A 17 1.12 -20.05 -1.38
CA LEU A 17 2.42 -20.54 -1.82
C LEU A 17 3.22 -21.15 -0.65
N GLY A 18 3.14 -20.58 0.54
CA GLY A 18 3.74 -21.14 1.76
C GLY A 18 3.20 -22.54 2.10
N GLN A 19 1.89 -22.76 1.97
CA GLN A 19 1.30 -24.10 2.13
C GLN A 19 1.83 -25.09 1.09
N GLN A 20 1.95 -24.68 -0.17
CA GLN A 20 2.47 -25.55 -1.23
C GLN A 20 3.97 -25.84 -1.06
N ALA A 21 4.75 -24.88 -0.56
CA ALA A 21 6.16 -25.06 -0.24
C ALA A 21 6.37 -26.04 0.92
N LEU A 22 5.53 -25.99 1.97
CA LEU A 22 5.53 -26.96 3.07
C LEU A 22 5.21 -28.39 2.59
N LEU A 23 4.40 -28.51 1.54
CA LEU A 23 4.07 -29.78 0.90
C LEU A 23 5.16 -30.26 -0.09
N GLY A 24 6.26 -29.52 -0.24
CA GLY A 24 7.38 -29.87 -1.14
C GLY A 24 7.08 -29.66 -2.63
N ASN A 25 5.97 -28.99 -2.97
CA ASN A 25 5.47 -28.88 -4.34
C ASN A 25 5.91 -27.61 -5.08
N LEU A 26 6.73 -26.76 -4.45
CA LEU A 26 7.23 -25.52 -5.04
C LEU A 26 8.77 -25.51 -5.08
N SER A 27 9.32 -25.33 -6.27
CA SER A 27 10.65 -24.75 -6.41
C SER A 27 10.53 -23.29 -6.04
N ARG A 28 11.26 -22.84 -5.00
CA ARG A 28 11.30 -21.43 -4.61
C ARG A 28 11.72 -20.60 -5.83
N ALA A 29 10.88 -19.65 -6.19
CA ALA A 29 11.32 -18.57 -7.05
C ALA A 29 12.35 -17.75 -6.23
N VAL A 30 13.41 -17.31 -6.88
CA VAL A 30 14.49 -16.54 -6.24
C VAL A 30 14.74 -15.32 -7.10
N LEU A 31 14.65 -14.15 -6.49
CA LEU A 31 15.04 -12.90 -7.12
C LEU A 31 16.41 -13.04 -7.83
N PRO A 32 16.57 -12.49 -9.05
CA PRO A 32 17.85 -12.53 -9.75
C PRO A 32 18.97 -12.00 -8.86
N ILE A 33 20.13 -12.67 -8.86
CA ILE A 33 21.32 -12.24 -8.09
C ILE A 33 21.83 -10.84 -8.50
N THR A 34 21.36 -10.32 -9.63
CA THR A 34 21.65 -8.99 -10.14
C THR A 34 20.70 -7.91 -9.62
N THR A 35 19.66 -8.27 -8.86
CA THR A 35 18.67 -7.33 -8.33
C THR A 35 19.34 -6.33 -7.40
N GLN A 36 19.26 -5.05 -7.74
CA GLN A 36 19.82 -3.94 -6.95
C GLN A 36 18.76 -3.21 -6.15
N ALA A 37 17.50 -3.27 -6.59
CA ALA A 37 16.38 -2.73 -5.85
C ALA A 37 15.08 -3.44 -6.21
N VAL A 38 14.09 -3.33 -5.33
CA VAL A 38 12.71 -3.65 -5.64
C VAL A 38 11.93 -2.36 -5.67
N ARG A 39 11.09 -2.20 -6.69
CA ARG A 39 10.22 -1.03 -6.88
C ARG A 39 8.77 -1.48 -7.00
N MET A 40 7.91 -0.97 -6.13
CA MET A 40 6.46 -1.08 -6.29
C MET A 40 5.93 0.20 -6.93
N SER A 41 5.14 0.07 -7.98
CA SER A 41 4.53 1.20 -8.68
C SER A 41 3.05 1.01 -8.95
N LEU A 42 2.26 2.06 -8.75
CA LEU A 42 0.89 2.16 -9.19
C LEU A 42 0.87 2.58 -10.65
N LYS A 43 0.37 1.72 -11.53
CA LYS A 43 0.37 1.93 -12.98
C LYS A 43 -0.90 2.64 -13.44
N SER A 44 -2.06 2.28 -12.89
CA SER A 44 -3.32 2.97 -13.19
C SER A 44 -4.33 2.89 -12.05
N VAL A 45 -5.23 3.86 -12.01
CA VAL A 45 -6.44 3.85 -11.18
C VAL A 45 -7.58 4.30 -12.07
N PHE A 46 -8.47 3.37 -12.40
CA PHE A 46 -9.67 3.63 -13.18
C PHE A 46 -10.87 3.77 -12.26
N ILE A 47 -11.55 4.91 -12.35
CA ILE A 47 -12.71 5.22 -11.52
C ILE A 47 -13.97 4.76 -12.27
N ASN A 48 -14.61 3.68 -11.83
CA ASN A 48 -15.85 3.15 -12.41
C ASN A 48 -17.08 3.97 -12.00
N ARG A 49 -17.16 4.32 -10.70
CA ARG A 49 -18.29 5.04 -10.08
C ARG A 49 -17.77 5.99 -9.00
N ILE A 50 -18.41 7.15 -8.90
CA ILE A 50 -18.28 8.14 -7.82
C ILE A 50 -19.69 8.53 -7.36
N ARG A 51 -19.84 8.94 -6.10
CA ARG A 51 -21.14 9.32 -5.53
C ARG A 51 -21.56 10.70 -6.01
N GLU A 52 -20.64 11.66 -6.07
CA GLU A 52 -20.99 13.01 -6.49
C GLU A 52 -21.37 13.07 -7.97
N LEU A 53 -22.51 13.72 -8.24
CA LEU A 53 -22.97 14.06 -9.57
C LEU A 53 -22.12 15.21 -10.14
N GLY A 54 -20.87 14.93 -10.53
CA GLY A 54 -19.96 15.98 -10.98
C GLY A 54 -18.52 15.56 -11.24
N LYS A 55 -17.62 16.46 -10.85
CA LYS A 55 -16.17 16.38 -10.99
C LYS A 55 -15.59 16.22 -9.57
N GLY A 56 -15.55 15.00 -9.06
CA GLY A 56 -15.07 14.72 -7.69
C GLY A 56 -13.56 14.92 -7.56
N GLU A 57 -13.10 15.06 -6.32
CA GLU A 57 -11.68 15.01 -5.97
C GLU A 57 -11.37 13.60 -5.43
N ILE A 58 -10.38 12.94 -6.01
CA ILE A 58 -9.98 11.58 -5.63
C ILE A 58 -8.63 11.63 -4.97
N GLN A 59 -8.53 11.06 -3.77
CA GLN A 59 -7.25 10.85 -3.11
C GLN A 59 -6.84 9.38 -3.21
N VAL A 60 -5.58 9.15 -3.57
CA VAL A 60 -4.94 7.84 -3.52
C VAL A 60 -3.87 7.87 -2.45
N ILE A 61 -4.02 7.02 -1.45
CA ILE A 61 -3.07 6.87 -0.35
C ILE A 61 -2.47 5.48 -0.43
N SER A 62 -1.17 5.37 -0.24
CA SER A 62 -0.49 4.10 -0.07
C SER A 62 0.35 4.09 1.20
N VAL A 63 0.34 2.95 1.86
CA VAL A 63 1.17 2.64 3.01
C VAL A 63 1.94 1.38 2.67
N VAL A 64 3.26 1.40 2.79
CA VAL A 64 4.13 0.23 2.61
C VAL A 64 5.00 0.07 3.85
N THR A 65 5.30 -1.17 4.21
CA THR A 65 6.30 -1.52 5.22
C THR A 65 7.13 -2.70 4.71
N ASP A 66 8.41 -2.73 5.08
CA ASP A 66 9.38 -3.68 4.50
C ASP A 66 10.36 -4.30 5.54
N GLY A 67 10.34 -3.80 6.78
CA GLY A 67 11.18 -4.30 7.88
C GLY A 67 12.68 -4.00 7.77
N VAL A 68 13.14 -3.31 6.72
CA VAL A 68 14.58 -3.06 6.47
C VAL A 68 14.91 -1.60 6.18
N SER A 69 13.91 -0.79 5.80
CA SER A 69 14.09 0.63 5.58
C SER A 69 14.34 1.39 6.88
N ALA A 70 15.14 2.46 6.79
CA ALA A 70 15.39 3.35 7.93
C ALA A 70 14.11 4.05 8.40
N GLU A 71 13.19 4.34 7.47
CA GLU A 71 11.83 4.72 7.79
C GLU A 71 10.96 3.47 7.69
N PRO A 72 10.36 2.97 8.78
CA PRO A 72 9.68 1.67 8.78
C PRO A 72 8.32 1.70 8.07
N ILE A 73 7.73 2.88 7.88
CA ILE A 73 6.41 3.07 7.26
C ILE A 73 6.55 4.10 6.12
N GLN A 74 6.46 3.64 4.88
CA GLN A 74 6.49 4.51 3.71
C GLN A 74 5.08 4.95 3.35
N LEU A 75 4.85 6.26 3.33
CA LEU A 75 3.58 6.88 3.03
C LEU A 75 3.67 7.71 1.75
N CYS A 76 2.74 7.47 0.83
CA CYS A 76 2.55 8.28 -0.36
C CYS A 76 1.06 8.64 -0.49
N SER A 77 0.76 9.89 -0.83
CA SER A 77 -0.60 10.40 -1.00
C SER A 77 -0.62 11.35 -2.18
N GLU A 78 -1.56 11.13 -3.09
CA GLU A 78 -1.72 11.91 -4.32
C GLU A 78 -3.19 12.27 -4.50
N VAL A 79 -3.45 13.53 -4.90
CA VAL A 79 -4.80 14.06 -5.04
C VAL A 79 -5.07 14.45 -6.49
N TYR A 80 -6.17 13.94 -7.01
CA TYR A 80 -6.62 14.14 -8.37
C TYR A 80 -7.91 14.93 -8.38
N ARG A 81 -7.86 16.12 -8.94
CA ARG A 81 -9.02 17.01 -9.02
C ARG A 81 -9.79 16.79 -10.31
N LYS A 82 -11.08 17.13 -10.27
CA LYS A 82 -11.94 17.16 -11.46
C LYS A 82 -12.10 15.79 -12.13
N VAL A 83 -12.06 14.73 -11.35
CA VAL A 83 -12.17 13.35 -11.82
C VAL A 83 -13.61 13.04 -12.17
N ARG A 84 -13.81 12.27 -13.25
CA ARG A 84 -15.12 11.84 -13.71
C ARG A 84 -15.28 10.35 -13.49
N LYS A 85 -16.53 9.88 -13.48
CA LYS A 85 -16.79 8.44 -13.62
C LYS A 85 -16.29 7.94 -14.97
N ARG A 86 -15.87 6.68 -15.00
CA ARG A 86 -15.33 5.93 -16.16
C ARG A 86 -14.11 6.58 -16.79
N THR A 87 -13.21 7.11 -15.96
CA THR A 87 -11.93 7.68 -16.43
C THR A 87 -10.77 7.18 -15.59
N ASP A 88 -9.61 7.05 -16.22
CA ASP A 88 -8.34 6.91 -15.51
C ASP A 88 -7.94 8.20 -14.81
N LEU A 89 -7.33 8.06 -13.63
CA LEU A 89 -6.58 9.15 -13.01
C LEU A 89 -5.35 9.48 -13.88
N PRO A 90 -4.94 10.76 -13.98
CA PRO A 90 -3.80 11.20 -14.78
C PRO A 90 -2.45 10.87 -14.11
N ILE A 91 -2.18 9.59 -13.88
CA ILE A 91 -0.96 9.05 -13.24
C ILE A 91 0.28 9.18 -14.15
N GLY A 92 0.05 9.26 -15.47
CA GLY A 92 1.12 9.31 -16.47
C GLY A 92 1.69 7.92 -16.81
N PRO A 93 2.46 7.82 -17.91
CA PRO A 93 2.89 6.53 -18.47
C PRO A 93 3.89 5.77 -17.60
N GLY A 94 4.60 6.46 -16.69
CA GLY A 94 5.56 5.84 -15.77
C GLY A 94 4.93 5.24 -14.51
N GLY A 95 3.64 5.51 -14.24
CA GLY A 95 3.04 5.22 -12.95
C GLY A 95 3.52 6.16 -11.83
N ILE A 96 3.03 5.92 -10.61
CA ILE A 96 3.58 6.48 -9.38
C ILE A 96 4.40 5.42 -8.67
N THR A 97 5.61 5.76 -8.24
CA THR A 97 6.39 4.89 -7.35
C THR A 97 5.79 4.94 -5.95
N LEU A 98 5.29 3.80 -5.46
CA LEU A 98 4.75 3.67 -4.11
C LEU A 98 5.85 3.31 -3.10
N TYR A 99 6.80 2.50 -3.54
CA TYR A 99 7.92 2.04 -2.72
C TYR A 99 9.14 1.76 -3.60
N ARG A 100 10.33 2.02 -3.05
CA ARG A 100 11.60 1.61 -3.65
C ARG A 100 12.63 1.32 -2.56
N THR A 101 13.30 0.18 -2.66
CA THR A 101 14.44 -0.14 -1.80
C THR A 101 15.57 0.87 -1.97
N GLN A 102 16.19 1.28 -0.86
CA GLN A 102 17.24 2.32 -0.87
C GLN A 102 18.62 1.82 -1.32
N SER A 103 18.92 0.53 -1.15
CA SER A 103 20.23 -0.05 -1.51
C SER A 103 20.16 -1.57 -1.77
N ALA A 104 21.10 -2.08 -2.58
CA ALA A 104 21.13 -3.48 -3.04
C ALA A 104 21.35 -4.52 -1.94
N ASP A 105 21.97 -4.11 -0.84
CA ASP A 105 22.19 -4.91 0.38
C ASP A 105 20.94 -5.00 1.27
N LYS A 106 19.81 -4.40 0.87
CA LYS A 106 18.57 -4.31 1.66
C LYS A 106 17.34 -4.81 0.92
N ILE A 107 17.46 -5.89 0.15
CA ILE A 107 16.26 -6.56 -0.38
C ILE A 107 15.40 -7.02 0.81
N PRO A 108 14.15 -6.55 0.92
CA PRO A 108 13.36 -6.82 2.11
C PRO A 108 12.90 -8.29 2.15
N PRO A 109 12.65 -8.84 3.35
CA PRO A 109 12.07 -10.17 3.49
C PRO A 109 10.60 -10.21 3.03
N PHE A 110 9.88 -9.09 3.09
CA PHE A 110 8.49 -8.98 2.67
C PHE A 110 8.18 -7.54 2.22
N LEU A 111 7.05 -7.36 1.54
CA LEU A 111 6.44 -6.06 1.29
C LEU A 111 4.97 -6.12 1.69
N ASP A 112 4.62 -5.43 2.77
CA ASP A 112 3.24 -5.35 3.23
C ASP A 112 2.68 -3.97 2.84
N TYR A 113 1.55 -3.95 2.14
CA TYR A 113 1.06 -2.70 1.54
C TYR A 113 -0.45 -2.53 1.65
N ARG A 114 -0.88 -1.27 1.67
CA ARG A 114 -2.27 -0.87 1.44
C ARG A 114 -2.33 0.21 0.38
N ILE A 115 -3.36 0.13 -0.46
CA ILE A 115 -3.72 1.18 -1.42
C ILE A 115 -5.17 1.54 -1.16
N LEU A 116 -5.38 2.76 -0.67
CA LEU A 116 -6.68 3.33 -0.36
C LEU A 116 -7.01 4.38 -1.44
N VAL A 117 -8.19 4.26 -2.03
CA VAL A 117 -8.75 5.24 -2.97
C VAL A 117 -10.04 5.78 -2.39
N MET A 118 -10.16 7.09 -2.36
CA MET A 118 -11.29 7.78 -1.75
C MET A 118 -11.80 8.92 -2.59
N GLU A 119 -13.07 9.26 -2.37
CA GLU A 119 -13.70 10.49 -2.81
C GLU A 119 -13.64 11.50 -1.66
N LEU A 120 -13.10 12.68 -1.93
CA LEU A 120 -13.03 13.78 -0.97
C LEU A 120 -14.29 14.65 -1.09
N ASP A 121 -14.90 14.96 0.04
CA ASP A 121 -16.06 15.86 0.13
C ASP A 121 -15.62 17.33 0.32
N ASP A 122 -14.44 17.56 0.92
CA ASP A 122 -13.88 18.88 1.21
C ASP A 122 -12.68 19.25 0.31
N ASP A 123 -12.38 20.55 0.22
CA ASP A 123 -11.39 21.14 -0.70
C ASP A 123 -9.99 20.50 -0.55
N ALA A 124 -9.43 19.92 -1.62
CA ALA A 124 -8.16 19.18 -1.66
C ALA A 124 -6.91 19.90 -1.14
N ARG A 125 -7.01 21.16 -0.70
CA ARG A 125 -5.94 21.81 0.07
C ARG A 125 -5.65 21.09 1.39
N GLN A 126 -6.67 20.50 2.04
CA GLN A 126 -6.48 19.78 3.31
C GLN A 126 -5.84 18.40 3.15
N ALA A 127 -5.94 17.80 1.96
CA ALA A 127 -5.41 16.47 1.69
C ALA A 127 -3.87 16.42 1.68
N GLY A 128 -3.19 17.54 1.35
CA GLY A 128 -1.74 17.68 1.52
C GLY A 128 -1.32 17.66 3.00
N ASP A 129 -2.16 18.23 3.87
CA ASP A 129 -1.92 18.24 5.31
C ASP A 129 -2.19 16.86 5.95
N LEU A 130 -2.89 15.95 5.28
CA LEU A 130 -3.23 14.63 5.85
C LEU A 130 -1.99 13.84 6.23
N LEU A 131 -0.98 13.77 5.35
CA LEU A 131 0.25 13.03 5.67
C LEU A 131 1.03 13.70 6.80
N ASP A 132 1.02 15.02 6.85
CA ASP A 132 1.69 15.76 7.92
C ASP A 132 0.94 15.59 9.25
N GLN A 133 -0.39 15.54 9.24
CA GLN A 133 -1.21 15.21 10.40
C GLN A 133 -0.96 13.78 10.89
N VAL A 134 -0.90 12.79 9.98
CA VAL A 134 -0.53 11.40 10.34
C VAL A 134 0.87 11.37 10.95
N ARG A 135 1.83 12.09 10.37
CA ARG A 135 3.20 12.16 10.89
C ARG A 135 3.29 12.91 12.22
N GLN A 136 2.42 13.87 12.49
CA GLN A 136 2.40 14.61 13.75
C GLN A 136 1.56 13.92 14.84
N ASP A 137 0.79 12.90 14.47
CA ASP A 137 0.00 12.12 15.42
C ASP A 137 0.91 11.40 16.43
N SER A 138 0.62 11.60 17.72
CA SER A 138 1.44 11.05 18.79
C SER A 138 1.37 9.53 18.88
N GLN A 139 0.24 8.92 18.49
CA GLN A 139 0.09 7.47 18.43
C GLN A 139 0.90 6.92 17.25
N PHE A 140 0.87 7.60 16.09
CA PHE A 140 1.72 7.27 14.95
C PHE A 140 3.20 7.29 15.32
N GLN A 141 3.69 8.37 15.92
CA GLN A 141 5.09 8.50 16.32
C GLN A 141 5.50 7.44 17.35
N SER A 142 4.68 7.22 18.38
CA SER A 142 4.97 6.21 19.41
C SER A 142 5.07 4.79 18.82
N PHE A 143 4.20 4.48 17.87
CA PHE A 143 4.17 3.18 17.21
C PHE A 143 5.34 3.02 16.21
N ARG A 144 5.62 4.05 15.43
CA ARG A 144 6.81 4.13 14.56
C ARG A 144 8.11 3.91 15.35
N ASP A 145 8.26 4.59 16.48
CA ASP A 145 9.42 4.44 17.36
C ASP A 145 9.52 3.02 17.95
N SER A 146 8.38 2.40 18.27
CA SER A 146 8.34 1.00 18.72
C SER A 146 8.82 0.04 17.62
N LEU A 147 8.44 0.26 16.36
CA LEU A 147 8.92 -0.55 15.23
C LEU A 147 10.44 -0.40 15.04
N LEU A 148 10.97 0.82 15.13
CA LEU A 148 12.41 1.08 15.03
C LEU A 148 13.21 0.33 16.10
N GLN A 149 12.65 0.20 17.31
CA GLN A 149 13.27 -0.60 18.38
C GLN A 149 13.20 -2.11 18.07
N VAL A 150 12.12 -2.59 17.47
CA VAL A 150 11.92 -4.01 17.15
C VAL A 150 12.79 -4.49 15.98
N THR A 151 13.10 -3.62 15.00
CA THR A 151 13.99 -3.97 13.87
C THR A 151 15.42 -4.37 14.28
N THR A 152 15.78 -4.18 15.56
CA THR A 152 17.06 -4.63 16.12
C THR A 152 17.09 -6.09 16.58
N PHE A 153 15.96 -6.82 16.55
CA PHE A 153 15.84 -8.20 17.05
C PHE A 153 15.48 -9.22 15.95
N THR A 154 16.21 -10.33 15.88
CA THR A 154 16.19 -11.37 14.83
C THR A 154 15.01 -12.38 14.89
N ALA A 155 13.81 -11.98 15.31
CA ALA A 155 12.63 -12.87 15.47
C ALA A 155 11.55 -12.60 14.40
N PRO A 156 10.55 -13.48 14.16
CA PRO A 156 9.64 -13.36 13.02
C PRO A 156 8.62 -12.24 13.22
N GLN A 157 8.85 -11.11 12.55
CA GLN A 157 8.18 -9.82 12.76
C GLN A 157 6.90 -9.59 11.91
N ILE A 158 6.49 -10.56 11.09
CA ILE A 158 5.43 -10.37 10.07
C ILE A 158 4.09 -9.92 10.70
N ALA A 159 3.69 -10.48 11.84
CA ALA A 159 2.43 -10.11 12.50
C ALA A 159 2.43 -8.69 13.09
N LEU A 160 3.57 -8.24 13.61
CA LEU A 160 3.75 -6.86 14.11
C LEU A 160 3.74 -5.84 12.98
N ILE A 161 4.24 -6.25 11.81
CA ILE A 161 4.39 -5.35 10.66
C ILE A 161 3.10 -5.25 9.83
N GLY A 162 2.32 -6.33 9.72
CA GLY A 162 0.94 -6.24 9.21
C GLY A 162 0.05 -5.38 10.11
N ALA A 163 0.27 -5.42 11.43
CA ALA A 163 -0.41 -4.51 12.36
C ALA A 163 0.01 -3.04 12.16
N ALA A 164 1.21 -2.79 11.62
CA ALA A 164 1.71 -1.43 11.40
C ALA A 164 1.01 -0.71 10.25
N THR A 165 0.86 -1.40 9.13
CA THR A 165 0.14 -0.88 7.97
C THR A 165 -1.34 -0.68 8.28
N ASP A 166 -1.96 -1.62 9.00
CA ASP A 166 -3.36 -1.51 9.44
C ASP A 166 -3.56 -0.38 10.47
N PHE A 167 -2.63 -0.22 11.42
CA PHE A 167 -2.66 0.87 12.40
C PHE A 167 -2.54 2.24 11.74
N THR A 168 -1.59 2.40 10.83
CA THR A 168 -1.40 3.65 10.09
C THR A 168 -2.63 3.98 9.27
N LEU A 169 -3.21 2.97 8.60
CA LEU A 169 -4.46 3.14 7.86
C LEU A 169 -5.62 3.51 8.78
N ASN A 170 -5.68 3.00 10.01
CA ASN A 170 -6.71 3.37 10.97
C ASN A 170 -6.58 4.83 11.44
N ILE A 171 -5.36 5.37 11.58
CA ILE A 171 -5.15 6.80 11.86
C ILE A 171 -5.64 7.63 10.67
N ILE A 172 -5.22 7.24 9.46
CA ILE A 172 -5.68 7.85 8.20
C ILE A 172 -7.22 7.86 8.16
N ALA A 173 -7.87 6.71 8.40
CA ALA A 173 -9.32 6.58 8.44
C ALA A 173 -10.00 7.49 9.47
N LYS A 174 -9.41 7.63 10.68
CA LYS A 174 -9.92 8.51 11.72
C LYS A 174 -9.89 9.97 11.30
N LEU A 175 -8.78 10.41 10.71
CA LEU A 175 -8.62 11.78 10.20
C LEU A 175 -9.61 12.05 9.05
N LEU A 176 -9.76 11.11 8.13
CA LEU A 176 -10.63 11.26 6.96
C LEU A 176 -12.12 11.18 7.28
N LYS A 177 -12.52 10.34 8.24
CA LYS A 177 -13.91 10.29 8.72
C LYS A 177 -14.35 11.62 9.34
N ALA A 178 -13.43 12.37 9.96
CA ALA A 178 -13.74 13.71 10.46
C ALA A 178 -14.14 14.65 9.31
N ASN A 179 -13.62 14.41 8.10
CA ASN A 179 -13.86 15.19 6.89
C ASN A 179 -15.03 14.68 6.03
N LYS A 180 -15.69 13.59 6.45
CA LYS A 180 -16.80 12.90 5.74
C LYS A 180 -16.42 12.26 4.40
N ASP A 181 -15.13 12.10 4.13
CA ASP A 181 -14.66 11.47 2.90
C ASP A 181 -15.15 10.02 2.76
N ASP A 182 -15.46 9.63 1.52
CA ASP A 182 -16.02 8.32 1.20
C ASP A 182 -14.95 7.35 0.68
N GLN A 183 -14.76 6.22 1.37
CA GLN A 183 -13.94 5.12 0.86
C GLN A 183 -14.57 4.57 -0.44
N LEU A 184 -13.83 4.67 -1.54
CA LEU A 184 -14.22 4.04 -2.80
C LEU A 184 -13.67 2.63 -2.92
N TYR A 185 -12.44 2.42 -2.44
CA TYR A 185 -11.73 1.15 -2.54
C TYR A 185 -10.55 1.05 -1.59
N LEU A 186 -10.39 -0.08 -0.90
CA LEU A 186 -9.21 -0.43 -0.12
C LEU A 186 -8.64 -1.78 -0.57
N LEU A 187 -7.43 -1.77 -1.09
CA LEU A 187 -6.62 -2.97 -1.32
C LEU A 187 -5.68 -3.19 -0.14
N ARG A 188 -5.70 -4.40 0.40
CA ARG A 188 -4.64 -4.93 1.26
C ARG A 188 -3.85 -5.96 0.49
N GLY A 189 -2.53 -5.93 0.59
CA GLY A 189 -1.71 -7.00 0.04
C GLY A 189 -0.40 -7.16 0.76
N SER A 190 0.21 -8.31 0.52
CA SER A 190 1.47 -8.70 1.14
C SER A 190 2.23 -9.64 0.20
N PHE A 191 3.52 -9.41 0.07
CA PHE A 191 4.45 -10.26 -0.65
C PHE A 191 5.58 -10.73 0.27
N ASP A 192 6.11 -11.91 0.03
CA ASP A 192 7.19 -12.53 0.80
C ASP A 192 8.29 -13.00 -0.14
N ASN A 193 9.51 -12.56 0.12
CA ASN A 193 10.66 -12.87 -0.72
C ASN A 193 10.93 -14.38 -0.79
N ALA A 194 10.61 -15.15 0.25
CA ALA A 194 10.84 -16.58 0.28
C ALA A 194 9.81 -17.40 -0.52
N PHE A 195 8.65 -16.82 -0.83
CA PHE A 195 7.53 -17.54 -1.45
C PHE A 195 7.12 -16.99 -2.81
N ASP A 196 7.19 -15.69 -3.02
CA ASP A 196 6.66 -15.03 -4.21
C ASP A 196 7.58 -13.95 -4.81
N ASP A 197 8.87 -13.95 -4.45
CA ASP A 197 9.88 -13.01 -4.96
C ASP A 197 9.45 -11.54 -4.79
N LEU A 198 8.84 -11.23 -3.65
CA LEU A 198 8.29 -9.90 -3.38
C LEU A 198 7.25 -9.44 -4.43
N GLY A 199 6.65 -10.39 -5.14
CA GLY A 199 5.67 -10.16 -6.19
C GLY A 199 6.24 -9.81 -7.56
N VAL A 200 7.56 -9.83 -7.76
CA VAL A 200 8.21 -9.48 -9.05
C VAL A 200 7.73 -10.37 -10.20
N GLY A 201 7.48 -11.65 -9.93
CA GLY A 201 7.06 -12.63 -10.94
C GLY A 201 5.64 -12.47 -11.46
N PHE A 202 4.77 -11.66 -10.83
CA PHE A 202 3.37 -11.52 -11.24
C PHE A 202 3.15 -10.52 -12.38
N GLY A 203 4.12 -9.66 -12.68
CA GLY A 203 3.93 -8.56 -13.61
C GLY A 203 2.86 -7.58 -13.13
N GLU A 204 2.07 -7.02 -14.05
CA GLU A 204 0.99 -6.11 -13.70
C GLU A 204 -0.19 -6.84 -13.05
N ILE A 205 -0.50 -6.48 -11.82
CA ILE A 205 -1.61 -7.01 -11.04
C ILE A 205 -2.77 -6.03 -11.11
N THR A 206 -3.94 -6.53 -11.49
CA THR A 206 -5.20 -5.76 -11.51
C THR A 206 -6.10 -6.21 -10.37
N GLN A 207 -6.55 -5.27 -9.54
CA GLN A 207 -7.51 -5.51 -8.47
C GLN A 207 -8.61 -4.44 -8.53
N GLY A 208 -9.79 -4.71 -7.99
CA GLY A 208 -10.85 -3.70 -8.00
C GLY A 208 -12.19 -4.18 -7.49
N ASN A 209 -13.09 -3.21 -7.32
CA ASN A 209 -14.47 -3.42 -6.97
C ASN A 209 -15.39 -2.69 -7.98
N ARG A 210 -16.67 -2.53 -7.63
CA ARG A 210 -17.66 -1.82 -8.47
C ARG A 210 -17.35 -0.32 -8.68
N ASN A 211 -16.51 0.28 -7.85
CA ASN A 211 -16.20 1.72 -7.84
C ASN A 211 -14.85 2.01 -8.49
N VAL A 212 -13.84 1.18 -8.27
CA VAL A 212 -12.45 1.46 -8.69
C VAL A 212 -11.78 0.19 -9.20
N THR A 213 -10.91 0.34 -10.18
CA THR A 213 -9.95 -0.69 -10.62
C THR A 213 -8.55 -0.12 -10.52
N VAL A 214 -7.67 -0.77 -9.77
CA VAL A 214 -6.27 -0.40 -9.61
C VAL A 214 -5.38 -1.39 -10.35
N LYS A 215 -4.33 -0.88 -11.00
CA LYS A 215 -3.24 -1.68 -11.54
C LYS A 215 -1.94 -1.28 -10.89
N TYR A 216 -1.19 -2.25 -10.42
CA TYR A 216 0.11 -2.03 -9.79
C TYR A 216 1.06 -3.16 -10.16
N GLN A 217 2.35 -2.93 -9.95
CA GLN A 217 3.39 -3.88 -10.29
C GLN A 217 4.53 -3.75 -9.29
N VAL A 218 5.17 -4.88 -8.99
CA VAL A 218 6.48 -4.91 -8.35
C VAL A 218 7.52 -5.33 -9.38
N GLU A 219 8.64 -4.61 -9.44
CA GLU A 219 9.72 -4.82 -10.40
C GLU A 219 11.05 -4.95 -9.66
N ALA A 220 11.87 -5.91 -10.07
CA ALA A 220 13.30 -5.94 -9.74
C ALA A 220 14.04 -4.99 -10.68
N VAL A 221 14.90 -4.13 -10.12
CA VAL A 221 15.69 -3.10 -10.81
C VAL A 221 17.17 -3.35 -10.57
#